data_AF-A0A2N6GK78-F1
#
_entry.id   AF-A0A2N6GK78-F1
#
_cell.length_a   1.000
_cell.length_b   1.000
_cell.length_c   1.000
_cell.angle_alpha   90.00
_cell.angle_beta   90.00
_cell.angle_gamma   90.00
#
_symmetry.space_group_name_H-M   'P 1'
#
loop_
_entity.id
_entity.type
_entity.pdbx_description
1 polymer ?
#
loop_
_entity_poly.entity_id
_entity_poly.type
_entity_poly.pdbx_seq_one_letter_code
_entity_poly.pdbx_strand_id
1 'polypeptide(L)'
;MLERALEQAEKVHNIEGNLKGAKRSGLISGSSYAELLDNAVTEGVIDELQRKELETMSVLRAKAIQVDAFTHYGKKQADNKRPGTDKHAVFV
;
A
#
# COMPACT_ATOMS: atom_id res chain seq x y z
N MET A 1 -17.10 0.59 12.59
CA MET A 1 -15.69 0.28 12.20
C MET A 1 -15.27 1.02 10.93
N LEU A 2 -16.15 1.14 9.92
CA LEU A 2 -15.82 1.80 8.65
C LEU A 2 -15.48 3.30 8.80
N GLU A 3 -16.24 4.05 9.61
CA GLU A 3 -16.01 5.49 9.82
C GLU A 3 -14.63 5.80 10.43
N ARG A 4 -14.21 5.04 11.45
CA ARG A 4 -12.87 5.19 12.05
C ARG A 4 -11.74 4.86 11.08
N ALA A 5 -11.98 3.93 10.15
CA ALA A 5 -11.00 3.59 9.12
C ALA A 5 -10.89 4.69 8.05
N LEU A 6 -11.99 5.39 7.74
CA LEU A 6 -12.01 6.52 6.81
C LEU A 6 -11.33 7.76 7.40
N GLU A 7 -11.63 8.12 8.65
CA GLU A 7 -10.94 9.23 9.35
C GLU A 7 -9.44 8.97 9.48
N GLN A 8 -9.05 7.74 9.80
CA GLN A 8 -7.64 7.37 9.87
C GLN A 8 -6.98 7.37 8.47
N ALA A 9 -7.72 6.97 7.43
CA ALA A 9 -7.23 7.00 6.06
C ALA A 9 -6.96 8.43 5.57
N GLU A 10 -7.81 9.39 5.93
CA GLU A 10 -7.62 10.81 5.57
C GLU A 10 -6.37 11.39 6.26
N LYS A 11 -6.18 11.10 7.55
CA LYS A 11 -4.95 11.50 8.28
C LYS A 11 -3.69 10.92 7.66
N VAL A 12 -3.74 9.63 7.31
CA VAL A 12 -2.59 8.91 6.77
C VAL A 12 -2.34 9.23 5.29
N HIS A 13 -3.34 9.71 4.55
CA HIS A 13 -3.21 10.02 3.13
C HIS A 13 -2.11 11.05 2.83
N ASN A 14 -2.06 12.13 3.62
CA ASN A 14 -1.03 13.16 3.46
C ASN A 14 0.37 12.62 3.78
N ILE A 15 0.46 11.74 4.78
CA ILE A 15 1.73 11.12 5.20
C ILE A 15 2.22 10.14 4.11
N GLU A 16 1.33 9.33 3.55
CA GLU A 16 1.65 8.44 2.41
C GLU A 16 2.05 9.22 1.16
N GLY A 17 1.42 10.37 0.92
CA GLY A 17 1.79 11.30 -0.14
C GLY A 17 3.24 11.80 0.01
N ASN A 18 3.60 12.24 1.22
CA ASN A 18 4.95 12.69 1.54
C ASN A 18 5.98 11.57 1.38
N LEU A 19 5.69 10.36 1.87
CA LEU A 19 6.56 9.18 1.68
C LEU A 19 6.76 8.85 0.20
N LYS A 20 5.70 8.89 -0.60
CA LYS A 20 5.78 8.63 -2.04
C LYS A 20 6.59 9.71 -2.77
N GLY A 21 6.46 10.97 -2.34
CA GLY A 21 7.27 12.09 -2.81
C GLY A 21 8.75 11.88 -2.49
N ALA A 22 9.07 11.62 -1.23
CA ALA A 22 10.43 11.39 -0.74
C ALA A 22 11.10 10.16 -1.40
N LYS A 23 10.33 9.08 -1.64
CA LYS A 23 10.85 7.92 -2.37
C LYS A 23 11.17 8.26 -3.83
N ARG A 24 10.31 9.06 -4.48
CA ARG A 24 10.51 9.47 -5.88
C ARG A 24 11.67 10.44 -6.06
N SER A 25 11.91 11.32 -5.08
CA SER A 25 13.06 12.21 -5.08
C SER A 25 14.37 11.49 -4.73
N GLY A 26 14.30 10.23 -4.30
CA GLY A 26 15.46 9.45 -3.86
C GLY A 26 15.92 9.78 -2.45
N LEU A 27 15.18 10.60 -1.71
CA LEU A 27 15.49 10.99 -0.33
C LEU A 27 15.40 9.79 0.62
N ILE A 28 14.42 8.92 0.41
CA ILE A 28 14.28 7.66 1.15
C ILE A 28 14.34 6.49 0.19
N SER A 29 15.00 5.41 0.63
CA SER A 29 15.05 4.14 -0.10
C SER A 29 14.77 3.00 0.87
N GLY A 30 14.42 1.82 0.38
CA GLY A 30 14.10 0.68 1.23
C GLY A 30 13.53 -0.46 0.43
N SER A 31 13.96 -1.67 0.76
CA SER A 31 13.50 -2.90 0.12
C SER A 31 12.18 -3.39 0.72
N SER A 32 11.98 -3.13 2.02
CA SER A 32 10.75 -3.42 2.74
C SER A 32 10.00 -2.14 3.14
N TYR A 33 8.71 -2.27 3.45
CA TYR A 33 7.92 -1.15 3.94
C TYR A 33 8.43 -0.65 5.30
N ALA A 34 8.89 -1.54 6.18
CA ALA A 34 9.47 -1.19 7.47
C ALA A 34 10.76 -0.38 7.31
N GLU A 35 11.68 -0.82 6.43
CA GLU A 35 12.90 -0.07 6.12
C GLU A 35 12.59 1.33 5.56
N LEU A 36 11.55 1.44 4.73
CA LEU A 36 11.11 2.73 4.20
C LEU A 36 10.63 3.69 5.29
N LEU A 37 9.92 3.20 6.31
CA LEU A 37 9.47 4.01 7.44
C LEU A 37 10.64 4.42 8.33
N ASP A 38 11.56 3.50 8.62
CA ASP A 38 12.73 3.79 9.46
C ASP A 38 13.63 4.85 8.81
N ASN A 39 13.85 4.74 7.49
CA ASN A 39 14.59 5.75 6.74
C ASN A 39 13.83 7.08 6.68
N ALA A 40 12.50 7.06 6.56
CA ALA A 40 11.71 8.28 6.56
C ALA A 40 11.71 9.03 7.91
N VAL A 41 11.78 8.31 9.03
CA VAL A 41 11.99 8.92 10.36
C VAL A 41 13.41 9.48 10.47
N THR A 42 14.41 8.73 10.01
CA THR A 42 15.82 9.13 10.05
C THR A 42 16.07 10.41 9.24
N GLU A 43 15.47 10.50 8.05
CA GLU A 43 15.55 11.67 7.16
C GLU A 43 14.59 12.82 7.58
N GLY A 44 13.81 12.64 8.65
CA GLY A 44 12.88 13.65 9.16
C GLY A 44 11.69 13.95 8.25
N VAL A 45 11.36 13.04 7.32
CA VAL A 45 10.19 13.14 6.43
C VAL A 45 8.90 12.92 7.21
N ILE A 46 8.94 12.05 8.22
CA ILE A 46 7.86 11.75 9.16
C ILE A 46 8.40 11.68 10.58
N ASP A 47 7.53 11.85 11.58
CA ASP A 47 7.87 11.63 12.99
C ASP A 47 7.50 10.22 13.49
N GLU A 48 7.92 9.88 14.71
CA GLU A 48 7.66 8.58 15.33
C GLU A 48 6.16 8.33 15.60
N LEU A 49 5.36 9.39 15.75
CA LEU A 49 3.92 9.28 15.95
C LEU A 49 3.23 8.89 14.64
N GLN A 50 3.60 9.55 13.54
CA GLN A 50 3.14 9.26 12.19
C GLN A 50 3.55 7.86 11.72
N ARG A 51 4.75 7.39 12.10
CA ARG A 51 5.16 5.99 11.90
C ARG A 51 4.17 5.01 12.54
N LYS A 52 3.80 5.23 13.80
CA LYS A 52 2.82 4.38 14.50
C LYS A 52 1.43 4.44 13.87
N GLU A 53 1.01 5.60 13.37
CA GLU A 53 -0.27 5.74 12.66
C GLU A 53 -0.28 4.95 11.34
N LEU A 54 0.82 4.95 10.60
CA LEU A 54 1.00 4.17 9.37
C LEU A 54 0.99 2.66 9.64
N GLU A 55 1.67 2.20 10.69
CA GLU A 55 1.64 0.80 11.12
C GLU A 55 0.22 0.36 11.51
N THR A 56 -0.49 1.20 12.27
CA THR A 56 -1.89 0.95 12.65
C THR A 56 -2.78 0.83 11.42
N MET A 57 -2.61 1.71 10.44
CA MET A 57 -3.34 1.63 9.16
C MET A 57 -2.99 0.37 8.35
N SER A 58 -1.73 -0.07 8.35
CA SER A 58 -1.31 -1.32 7.69
C SER A 58 -2.06 -2.53 8.27
N VAL A 59 -2.14 -2.61 9.60
CA VAL A 59 -2.89 -3.68 10.30
C VAL A 59 -4.39 -3.59 9.99
N LEU A 60 -4.96 -2.37 9.98
CA LEU A 60 -6.37 -2.16 9.66
C LEU A 60 -6.69 -2.56 8.21
N ARG A 61 -5.83 -2.21 7.25
CA ARG A 61 -5.95 -2.64 5.84
C ARG A 61 -5.89 -4.15 5.70
N ALA A 62 -4.95 -4.81 6.36
CA ALA A 62 -4.84 -6.26 6.34
C ALA A 62 -6.12 -6.94 6.85
N LYS A 63 -6.71 -6.42 7.94
CA LYS A 63 -7.98 -6.91 8.48
C LYS A 63 -9.17 -6.62 7.56
N ALA A 64 -9.23 -5.43 6.95
CA ALA A 64 -10.30 -5.07 6.02
C ALA A 64 -10.28 -5.96 4.75
N ILE A 65 -9.08 -6.25 4.21
CA ILE A 65 -8.90 -7.15 3.08
C ILE A 65 -9.36 -8.57 3.42
N GLN A 66 -9.08 -9.07 4.63
CA GLN A 66 -9.53 -10.40 5.05
C GLN A 66 -11.06 -10.51 5.13
N VAL A 67 -11.74 -9.48 5.65
CA VAL A 67 -13.21 -9.45 5.68
C VAL A 67 -13.78 -9.44 4.25
N ASP A 68 -13.19 -8.68 3.33
CA ASP A 68 -13.66 -8.58 1.95
C ASP A 68 -13.35 -9.84 1.11
N ALA A 69 -12.24 -10.52 1.40
CA ALA A 69 -11.91 -11.80 0.79
C ALA A 69 -12.91 -12.91 1.17
N PHE A 70 -13.48 -12.84 2.38
CA PHE A 70 -14.50 -13.79 2.84
C PHE A 70 -15.88 -13.51 2.23
N THR A 71 -16.26 -12.24 2.06
CA THR A 71 -17.51 -11.86 1.38
C THR A 71 -17.49 -12.15 -0.12
N HIS A 72 -16.30 -12.21 -0.73
CA HIS A 72 -16.11 -12.57 -2.14
C HIS A 72 -15.67 -14.03 -2.36
N TYR A 73 -15.56 -14.83 -1.29
CA TYR A 73 -15.18 -16.23 -1.37
C TYR A 73 -16.26 -17.03 -2.12
N GLY A 74 -15.96 -17.47 -3.34
CA GLY A 74 -16.89 -18.22 -4.21
C GLY A 74 -17.44 -17.45 -5.41
N LYS A 75 -17.20 -16.14 -5.53
CA LYS A 75 -17.48 -15.42 -6.79
C LYS A 75 -16.33 -15.68 -7.75
N LYS A 76 -16.53 -16.57 -8.73
CA LYS A 76 -15.64 -16.72 -9.88
C LYS A 76 -15.43 -15.34 -10.48
N GLN A 77 -14.23 -14.78 -10.33
CA GLN A 77 -13.81 -13.64 -11.13
C GLN A 77 -13.90 -14.12 -12.58
N ALA A 78 -14.88 -13.61 -13.32
CA ALA A 78 -14.96 -13.87 -14.74
C ALA A 78 -13.61 -13.48 -15.34
N ASP A 79 -13.00 -14.42 -16.06
CA ASP A 79 -11.74 -14.24 -16.74
C ASP A 79 -11.82 -13.00 -17.63
N ASN A 80 -11.34 -11.86 -17.11
CA ASN A 80 -11.02 -10.71 -17.94
C ASN A 80 -9.77 -11.07 -18.74
N LYS A 81 -9.96 -11.92 -19.76
CA LYS A 81 -9.05 -12.05 -20.89
C LYS A 81 -8.85 -10.65 -21.43
N ARG A 82 -7.70 -10.04 -21.15
CA ARG A 82 -7.22 -8.88 -21.89
C ARG A 82 -7.14 -9.32 -23.36
N PRO A 83 -7.90 -8.73 -24.29
CA PRO A 83 -7.70 -9.04 -25.70
C PRO A 83 -6.40 -8.34 -26.14
N GLY A 84 -5.45 -9.11 -26.65
CA GLY A 84 -4.32 -8.56 -27.41
C GLY A 84 -3.01 -8.43 -26.63
N THR A 85 -2.33 -9.56 -26.41
CA THR A 85 -0.87 -9.62 -26.58
C THR A 85 -0.52 -11.01 -27.10
N ASP A 86 -0.81 -11.26 -28.38
CA ASP A 86 -0.10 -12.29 -29.13
C ASP A 86 1.36 -11.81 -29.24
N LYS A 87 2.21 -12.32 -28.36
CA LYS A 87 3.65 -12.29 -28.57
C LYS A 87 4.01 -13.62 -29.22
N HIS A 88 4.29 -13.56 -30.52
CA HIS A 88 4.93 -14.65 -31.27
C HIS A 88 6.15 -15.17 -30.50
N ALA A 89 6.11 -16.45 -30.14
CA ALA A 89 7.30 -17.18 -29.72
C ALA A 89 8.13 -17.48 -30.99
N VAL A 90 9.23 -16.75 -31.17
CA VAL A 90 10.31 -17.21 -32.05
C VAL A 90 11.25 -18.04 -31.18
N PHE A 91 11.23 -19.35 -31.39
CA PHE A 91 12.29 -20.25 -30.92
C PHE A 91 13.50 -20.09 -31.84
N VAL A 92 14.68 -19.92 -31.25
CA VAL A 92 15.99 -20.02 -31.94
C VAL A 92 16.30 -21.48 -32.19
#